data_AF-A0A6I2VWU3-F1
#
_entry.id   AF-A0A6I2VWU3-F1
#
_cell.length_a   1.000
_cell.length_b   1.000
_cell.length_c   1.000
_cell.angle_alpha   90.00
_cell.angle_beta   90.00
_cell.angle_gamma   90.00
#
_symmetry.space_group_name_H-M   'P 1'
#
loop_
_entity.id
_entity.type
_entity.pdbx_description
1 polymer ?
#
loop_
_entity_poly.entity_id
_entity_poly.type
_entity_poly.pdbx_seq_one_letter_code
_entity_poly.pdbx_strand_id
1 'polypeptide(L)'
;MTSSTTPEHQQLAIAVNDGVSAINAASSTEELRTVVSALTGKKGAISSIKSSLGKVSDVEVRKELGQLVNEALTSLQSIADSRSQQLRAGEFASVIESDRVDITEVAMSTRATQRRGRLHLVTQ
;
A
#
# COMPACT_ATOMS: atom_id res chain seq x y z
N MET A 1 -4.94 -0.69 -38.77
CA MET A 1 -4.70 -1.68 -37.69
C MET A 1 -3.21 -1.82 -37.38
N THR A 2 -2.49 -0.73 -37.11
CA THR A 2 -1.03 -0.76 -36.83
C THR A 2 -0.61 0.44 -35.97
N SER A 3 -1.22 0.64 -34.80
CA SER A 3 -0.75 1.62 -33.81
C SER A 3 -0.06 0.98 -32.60
N SER A 4 -0.02 -0.36 -32.50
CA SER A 4 0.44 -1.07 -31.30
C SER A 4 1.96 -1.20 -31.13
N THR A 5 2.79 -0.57 -31.97
CA THR A 5 4.26 -0.77 -31.97
C THR A 5 5.08 0.52 -31.85
N THR A 6 4.50 1.58 -31.29
CA THR A 6 5.27 2.81 -30.98
C THR A 6 6.17 2.55 -29.76
N PRO A 7 7.46 2.97 -29.76
CA PRO A 7 8.39 2.73 -28.64
C PRO A 7 7.87 3.22 -27.28
N GLU A 8 7.02 4.26 -27.25
CA GLU A 8 6.37 4.79 -26.05
C GLU A 8 5.46 3.74 -25.37
N HIS A 9 4.72 2.92 -26.14
CA HIS A 9 3.88 1.85 -25.58
C HIS A 9 4.70 0.76 -24.91
N GLN A 10 5.81 0.35 -25.53
CA GLN A 10 6.71 -0.65 -24.94
C GLN A 10 7.36 -0.11 -23.66
N GLN A 11 7.83 1.14 -23.66
CA GLN A 11 8.40 1.76 -22.47
C GLN A 11 7.40 1.85 -21.32
N LEU A 12 6.14 2.19 -21.61
CA LEU A 12 5.08 2.22 -20.61
C LEU A 12 4.77 0.83 -20.07
N ALA A 13 4.67 -0.18 -20.94
CA ALA A 13 4.44 -1.56 -20.50
C ALA A 13 5.56 -2.08 -19.59
N ILE A 14 6.83 -1.82 -19.94
CA ILE A 14 7.99 -2.18 -19.13
C ILE A 14 7.94 -1.45 -17.77
N ALA A 15 7.73 -0.12 -17.78
CA ALA A 15 7.68 0.67 -16.56
C ALA A 15 6.54 0.24 -15.61
N VAL A 16 5.39 -0.17 -16.15
CA VAL A 16 4.28 -0.72 -15.36
C VAL A 16 4.67 -2.06 -14.76
N ASN A 17 5.27 -2.96 -15.54
CA ASN A 17 5.63 -4.29 -15.06
C ASN A 17 6.72 -4.23 -13.98
N ASP A 18 7.74 -3.39 -14.18
CA ASP A 18 8.77 -3.10 -13.20
C ASP A 18 8.16 -2.47 -11.93
N GLY A 19 7.21 -1.56 -12.09
CA GLY A 19 6.50 -0.93 -10.99
C GLY A 19 5.68 -1.93 -10.17
N VAL A 20 4.94 -2.82 -10.82
CA VAL A 20 4.18 -3.91 -10.16
C VAL A 20 5.14 -4.84 -9.41
N SER A 21 6.24 -5.24 -10.05
CA SER A 21 7.26 -6.10 -9.43
C SER A 21 7.86 -5.45 -8.18
N ALA A 22 8.25 -4.17 -8.27
CA ALA A 22 8.83 -3.43 -7.15
C ALA A 22 7.83 -3.22 -6.00
N ILE A 23 6.55 -2.93 -6.31
CA ILE A 23 5.50 -2.82 -5.28
C ILE A 23 5.32 -4.15 -4.55
N ASN A 24 5.25 -5.25 -5.29
CA ASN A 24 5.08 -6.58 -4.70
C ASN A 24 6.30 -7.03 -3.88
N ALA A 25 7.50 -6.61 -4.28
CA ALA A 25 8.75 -6.92 -3.59
C ALA A 25 8.95 -6.12 -2.28
N ALA A 26 8.23 -5.00 -2.08
CA ALA A 26 8.36 -4.19 -0.87
C ALA A 26 7.97 -5.01 0.38
N SER A 27 8.84 -5.01 1.39
CA SER A 27 8.70 -5.82 2.60
C SER A 27 8.16 -5.05 3.81
N SER A 28 8.16 -3.72 3.75
CA SER A 28 7.63 -2.84 4.80
C SER A 28 6.83 -1.67 4.21
N THR A 29 6.00 -1.06 5.05
CA THR A 29 5.23 0.13 4.65
C THR A 29 6.12 1.31 4.25
N GLU A 30 7.31 1.46 4.86
CA GLU A 30 8.29 2.47 4.45
C GLU A 30 8.88 2.16 3.08
N GLU A 31 9.34 0.93 2.85
CA GLU A 31 9.87 0.51 1.54
C GLU A 31 8.85 0.72 0.43
N LEU A 32 7.59 0.34 0.67
CA LEU A 32 6.51 0.55 -0.29
C LEU A 32 6.35 2.03 -0.63
N ARG A 33 6.42 2.92 0.37
CA ARG A 33 6.34 4.38 0.15
C ARG A 33 7.50 4.89 -0.71
N THR A 34 8.72 4.38 -0.48
CA THR A 34 9.89 4.75 -1.29
C THR A 34 9.74 4.30 -2.75
N VAL A 35 9.26 3.06 -2.97
CA VAL A 35 9.02 2.51 -4.30
C VAL A 35 7.96 3.31 -5.05
N VAL A 36 6.82 3.60 -4.42
CA VAL A 36 5.73 4.39 -5.02
C VAL A 36 6.22 5.81 -5.36
N SER A 37 7.00 6.43 -4.47
CA SER A 37 7.57 7.75 -4.71
C SER A 37 8.59 7.74 -5.86
N ALA A 38 9.40 6.69 -5.99
CA ALA A 38 10.35 6.53 -7.09
C ALA A 38 9.65 6.34 -8.45
N LEU A 39 8.51 5.65 -8.47
CA LEU A 39 7.73 5.41 -9.70
C LEU A 39 6.93 6.64 -10.15
N THR A 40 6.27 7.32 -9.21
CA THR A 40 5.31 8.41 -9.49
C THR A 40 5.88 9.82 -9.33
N GLY A 41 7.05 9.94 -8.72
CA GLY A 41 7.71 11.22 -8.46
C GLY A 41 8.13 11.97 -9.72
N LYS A 42 8.61 13.21 -9.56
CA LYS A 42 8.96 14.13 -10.66
C LYS A 42 10.04 13.59 -11.62
N LYS A 43 10.87 12.65 -11.17
CA LYS A 43 11.89 11.95 -11.97
C LYS A 43 11.57 10.46 -12.19
N GLY A 44 10.38 10.02 -11.81
CA GLY A 44 9.97 8.62 -11.94
C GLY A 44 9.69 8.24 -13.39
N ALA A 45 9.86 6.96 -13.71
CA ALA A 45 9.71 6.42 -15.05
C ALA A 45 8.35 6.79 -15.69
N ILE A 46 7.27 6.77 -14.90
CA ILE A 46 5.92 7.09 -15.38
C ILE A 46 5.73 8.60 -15.57
N SER A 47 6.35 9.42 -14.71
CA SER A 47 6.32 10.88 -14.85
C SER A 47 7.06 11.35 -16.10
N SER A 48 8.19 10.71 -16.44
CA SER A 48 8.91 10.99 -17.69
C SER A 48 8.09 10.65 -18.93
N ILE A 49 7.36 9.53 -18.92
CA ILE A 49 6.48 9.13 -20.03
C ILE A 49 5.30 10.10 -20.13
N LYS A 50 4.70 10.51 -19.00
CA LYS A 50 3.66 11.54 -19.01
C LYS A 50 4.15 12.86 -19.60
N SER A 51 5.42 13.21 -19.38
CA SER A 51 6.03 14.40 -19.97
C SER A 51 6.37 14.26 -21.46
N SER A 52 6.64 13.05 -21.97
CA SER A 52 6.92 12.83 -23.41
C SER A 52 5.66 13.00 -24.26
N LEU A 53 4.46 12.74 -23.72
CA LEU A 53 3.19 12.97 -24.42
C LEU A 53 3.02 14.39 -24.96
N GLY A 54 3.58 15.40 -24.29
CA GLY A 54 3.52 16.80 -24.76
C GLY A 54 4.28 17.04 -26.07
N LYS A 55 5.16 16.11 -26.48
CA LYS A 55 5.97 16.18 -27.70
C LYS A 55 5.35 15.42 -28.87
N VAL A 56 4.36 14.56 -28.62
CA VAL A 56 3.63 13.82 -29.66
C VAL A 56 2.83 14.85 -30.46
N SER A 57 3.01 14.94 -31.77
CA SER A 57 2.33 15.93 -32.63
C SER A 57 0.91 15.51 -33.03
N ASP A 58 0.70 14.21 -33.22
CA ASP A 58 -0.60 13.63 -33.57
C ASP A 58 -1.56 13.62 -32.37
N VAL A 59 -2.76 14.19 -32.56
CA VAL A 59 -3.76 14.36 -31.51
C VAL A 59 -4.40 13.03 -31.10
N GLU A 60 -4.66 12.13 -32.05
CA GLU A 60 -5.32 10.84 -31.76
C GLU A 60 -4.36 9.92 -31.00
N VAL A 61 -3.12 9.81 -31.47
CA VAL A 61 -2.07 9.02 -30.79
C VAL A 61 -1.78 9.57 -29.39
N ARG A 62 -1.75 10.90 -29.22
CA ARG A 62 -1.56 11.53 -27.90
C ARG A 62 -2.71 11.21 -26.94
N LYS A 63 -3.95 11.17 -27.44
CA LYS A 63 -5.14 10.84 -26.64
C LYS A 63 -5.11 9.39 -26.18
N GLU A 64 -4.84 8.46 -27.10
CA GLU A 64 -4.72 7.02 -26.79
C GLU A 64 -3.61 6.76 -25.75
N LEU A 65 -2.42 7.33 -25.96
CA LEU A 65 -1.32 7.23 -24.99
C LEU A 65 -1.67 7.86 -23.64
N GLY A 66 -2.37 9.00 -23.63
CA GLY A 66 -2.78 9.69 -22.40
C GLY A 66 -3.75 8.87 -21.57
N GLN A 67 -4.70 8.21 -22.23
CA GLN A 67 -5.60 7.28 -21.58
C GLN A 67 -4.83 6.11 -20.97
N LEU A 68 -3.92 5.49 -21.74
CA LEU A 68 -3.14 4.34 -21.28
C LEU A 68 -2.27 4.68 -20.07
N VAL A 69 -1.62 5.86 -20.06
CA VAL A 69 -0.84 6.34 -18.90
C VAL A 69 -1.71 6.53 -17.67
N ASN A 70 -2.91 7.11 -17.81
CA ASN A 70 -3.82 7.32 -16.68
C ASN A 70 -4.36 5.99 -16.14
N GLU A 71 -4.70 5.04 -17.00
CA GLU A 71 -5.12 3.69 -16.62
C GLU A 71 -3.99 2.96 -15.88
N ALA A 72 -2.76 3.03 -16.40
CA ALA A 72 -1.58 2.47 -15.76
C ALA A 72 -1.32 3.07 -14.37
N LEU A 73 -1.40 4.39 -14.21
CA LEU A 73 -1.27 5.06 -12.91
C LEU A 73 -2.35 4.62 -11.92
N THR A 74 -3.60 4.52 -12.39
CA THR A 74 -4.73 4.09 -11.55
C THR A 74 -4.57 2.65 -11.11
N SER A 75 -4.14 1.76 -12.01
CA SER A 75 -3.87 0.35 -11.71
C SER A 75 -2.73 0.21 -10.68
N LEU A 76 -1.61 0.91 -10.89
CA LEU A 76 -0.48 0.88 -9.95
C LEU A 76 -0.86 1.44 -8.57
N GLN A 77 -1.66 2.50 -8.53
CA GLN A 77 -2.16 3.03 -7.26
C GLN A 77 -3.01 2.00 -6.52
N SER A 78 -3.92 1.33 -7.22
CA SER A 78 -4.75 0.26 -6.63
C SER A 78 -3.91 -0.91 -6.09
N ILE A 79 -2.87 -1.33 -6.83
CA ILE A 79 -1.96 -2.39 -6.40
C ILE A 79 -1.15 -1.94 -5.17
N ALA A 80 -0.64 -0.71 -5.17
CA ALA A 80 0.07 -0.14 -4.03
C ALA A 80 -0.83 -0.04 -2.78
N ASP A 81 -2.08 0.38 -2.94
CA ASP A 81 -3.04 0.46 -1.83
C ASP A 81 -3.36 -0.93 -1.25
N SER A 82 -3.55 -1.94 -2.10
CA SER A 82 -3.75 -3.32 -1.66
C SER A 82 -2.52 -3.86 -0.91
N ARG A 83 -1.31 -3.62 -1.44
CA ARG A 83 -0.06 -4.04 -0.79
C ARG A 83 0.13 -3.32 0.55
N SER A 84 -0.19 -2.03 0.62
CA SER A 84 -0.13 -1.23 1.85
C SER A 84 -1.03 -1.79 2.95
N GLN A 85 -2.26 -2.19 2.60
CA GLN A 85 -3.18 -2.82 3.55
C GLN A 85 -2.64 -4.16 4.07
N GLN A 86 -2.07 -5.00 3.20
CA GLN A 86 -1.48 -6.28 3.59
C GLN A 86 -0.30 -6.09 4.55
N LEU A 87 0.62 -5.18 4.22
CA LEU A 87 1.79 -4.90 5.06
C LEU A 87 1.39 -4.35 6.42
N ARG A 88 0.47 -3.39 6.47
CA ARG A 88 -0.06 -2.84 7.73
C ARG A 88 -0.74 -3.89 8.59
N ALA A 89 -1.52 -4.79 7.99
CA ALA A 89 -2.17 -5.88 8.71
C ALA A 89 -1.13 -6.83 9.34
N GLY A 90 -0.06 -7.16 8.60
CA GLY A 90 1.05 -7.97 9.10
C GLY A 90 1.85 -7.27 10.22
N GLU A 91 2.21 -6.01 10.03
CA GLU A 91 2.89 -5.18 11.03
C GLU A 91 2.06 -5.07 12.31
N PHE A 92 0.75 -4.80 12.18
CA PHE A 92 -0.16 -4.70 13.31
C PHE A 92 -0.32 -6.04 14.06
N ALA A 93 -0.42 -7.16 13.34
CA ALA A 93 -0.46 -8.48 13.95
C ALA A 93 0.83 -8.79 14.73
N SER A 94 2.00 -8.40 14.21
CA SER A 94 3.28 -8.55 14.92
C SER A 94 3.32 -7.74 16.22
N VAL A 95 2.75 -6.54 16.24
CA VAL A 95 2.65 -5.70 17.45
C VAL A 95 1.70 -6.33 18.47
N ILE A 96 0.55 -6.83 18.03
CA ILE A 96 -0.39 -7.53 18.93
C ILE A 96 0.28 -8.75 19.58
N GLU A 97 1.05 -9.52 18.81
CA GLU A 97 1.71 -10.71 19.35
C GLU A 97 2.82 -10.33 20.35
N SER A 98 3.57 -9.26 20.11
CA SER A 98 4.57 -8.78 21.08
C SER A 98 3.94 -8.25 22.36
N ASP A 99 2.76 -7.65 22.26
CA ASP A 99 2.05 -7.03 23.36
C ASP A 99 1.11 -8.01 24.08
N ARG A 100 1.16 -9.30 23.73
CA ARG A 100 0.27 -10.32 24.28
C ARG A 100 0.54 -10.53 25.77
N VAL A 101 -0.44 -10.15 26.60
CA VAL A 101 -0.40 -10.31 28.06
C VAL A 101 -1.48 -11.30 28.51
N ASP A 102 -1.15 -12.14 29.50
CA ASP A 102 -2.15 -12.99 30.15
C ASP A 102 -3.06 -12.17 31.07
N ILE A 103 -4.29 -11.92 30.61
CA ILE A 103 -5.29 -11.17 31.35
C ILE A 103 -5.73 -11.93 32.61
N THR A 104 -5.61 -13.26 32.67
CA THR A 104 -6.02 -14.04 33.84
C THR A 104 -5.12 -13.78 35.04
N GLU A 105 -3.81 -13.66 34.83
CA GLU A 105 -2.87 -13.27 35.89
C GLU A 105 -3.16 -11.84 36.41
N VAL A 106 -3.49 -10.92 35.50
CA VAL A 106 -3.85 -9.54 35.87
C VAL A 106 -5.16 -9.49 36.65
N ALA A 107 -6.17 -10.26 36.22
CA ALA A 107 -7.48 -10.32 36.84
C ALA A 107 -7.47 -11.06 38.20
N MET A 108 -6.57 -12.03 38.38
CA MET A 108 -6.36 -12.72 39.66
C MET A 108 -5.38 -12.00 40.59
N SER A 109 -4.81 -10.86 40.17
CA SER A 109 -3.92 -10.07 41.01
C SER A 109 -4.63 -9.63 42.30
N THR A 110 -3.88 -9.57 43.40
CA THR A 110 -4.37 -9.16 44.72
C THR A 110 -5.07 -7.80 44.73
N ARG A 111 -4.73 -6.93 43.76
CA ARG A 111 -5.37 -5.62 43.52
C ARG A 111 -6.74 -5.74 42.85
N ALA A 112 -6.87 -6.60 41.84
CA ALA A 112 -8.14 -6.87 41.15
C ALA A 112 -9.11 -7.71 42.01
N THR A 113 -8.56 -8.57 42.85
CA THR A 113 -9.32 -9.37 43.82
C THR A 113 -9.50 -8.67 45.15
N GLN A 114 -9.46 -7.33 45.23
CA GLN A 114 -9.84 -6.59 46.43
C GLN A 114 -11.19 -7.14 46.89
N ARG A 115 -11.15 -7.94 47.95
CA ARG A 115 -12.26 -8.82 48.32
C ARG A 115 -13.48 -7.94 48.48
N ARG A 116 -14.50 -8.16 47.65
CA ARG A 116 -15.79 -7.50 47.84
C ARG A 116 -16.18 -7.71 49.31
N GLY A 117 -16.54 -6.62 49.98
CA GLY A 117 -17.03 -6.70 51.35
C GLY A 117 -18.16 -7.72 51.42
N ARG A 118 -18.27 -8.44 52.54
CA ARG A 118 -19.43 -9.30 52.78
C ARG A 118 -20.42 -8.52 53.64
N LEU A 119 -21.70 -8.71 53.37
CA LEU A 119 -22.72 -8.30 54.32
C LEU A 119 -22.54 -9.08 55.63
N HIS A 120 -22.70 -8.41 56.76
CA HIS A 120 -22.67 -9.07 58.05
C HIS A 120 -23.85 -10.04 58.17
N LEU A 121 -23.65 -11.24 58.73
CA LEU A 121 -24.64 -12.32 58.80
C LEU A 121 -25.99 -11.89 59.41
N VAL A 122 -25.96 -10.90 60.30
CA VAL A 122 -27.14 -10.38 61.02
C VAL A 122 -27.89 -9.30 60.22
N THR A 123 -27.24 -8.65 59.26
CA THR A 123 -27.83 -7.54 58.48
C THR A 123 -28.33 -7.97 57.10
N GLN A 124 -28.36 -9.28 56.81
CA GLN A 124 -28.81 -9.83 55.51
C GLN A 124 -30.34 -9.91 55.45
#